data_AF-A0A7J9J7L2-F1
#
_entry.id   AF-A0A7J9J7L2-F1
#
_cell.length_a   1.000
_cell.length_b   1.000
_cell.length_c   1.000
_cell.angle_alpha   90.00
_cell.angle_beta   90.00
_cell.angle_gamma   90.00
#
_symmetry.space_group_name_H-M   'P 1'
#
loop_
_entity.id
_entity.type
_entity.pdbx_description
1 polymer ?
#
loop_
_entity_poly.entity_id
_entity_poly.type
_entity_poly.pdbx_seq_one_letter_code
_entity_poly.pdbx_strand_id
1 'polypeptide(L)'
;MNMLHLVEPYVTYGYPNLKSVRELIYKRGFGKLNKQRIALTDNAIVEQALGKFGIICVEDLIHEIMTVGPHFKEANNFLWPFKLKAPLGGLKKKRNHYVEGGDAGNRENYINELIRRMN
;
A
#
# COMPACT_ATOMS: atom_id res chain seq x y z
N MET A 1 10.79 2.98 -13.00
CA MET A 1 11.14 4.11 -12.10
C MET A 1 10.82 5.48 -12.68
N ASN A 2 10.90 5.70 -13.99
CA ASN A 2 10.70 7.03 -14.61
C ASN A 2 9.38 7.72 -14.23
N MET A 3 8.27 6.97 -14.13
CA MET A 3 6.99 7.53 -13.70
C MET A 3 7.01 8.11 -12.27
N LEU A 4 7.74 7.49 -11.34
CA LEU A 4 7.85 7.98 -9.97
C LEU A 4 8.69 9.26 -9.87
N HIS A 5 9.76 9.35 -10.67
CA HIS A 5 10.62 10.55 -10.70
C HIS A 5 9.85 11.78 -11.20
N LEU A 6 8.93 11.61 -12.14
CA LEU A 6 8.09 12.72 -12.65
C LEU A 6 7.15 13.30 -11.59
N VAL A 7 6.68 12.48 -10.65
CA VAL A 7 5.74 12.90 -9.59
C VAL A 7 6.42 13.07 -8.23
N GLU A 8 7.74 12.90 -8.17
CA GLU A 8 8.53 12.84 -6.95
C GLU A 8 8.27 14.00 -5.96
N PRO A 9 8.10 15.27 -6.40
CA PRO A 9 7.81 16.38 -5.49
C PRO A 9 6.44 16.31 -4.79
N TYR A 10 5.56 15.39 -5.23
CA TYR A 10 4.19 15.25 -4.76
C TYR A 10 3.94 13.99 -3.95
N VAL A 11 4.86 13.02 -3.99
CA VAL A 11 4.69 11.72 -3.35
C VAL A 11 5.88 11.36 -2.48
N THR A 12 5.61 10.58 -1.46
CA THR A 12 6.63 9.92 -0.65
C THR A 12 6.53 8.42 -0.93
N TYR A 13 7.64 7.77 -1.26
CA TYR A 13 7.68 6.32 -1.48
C TYR A 13 8.89 5.70 -0.79
N GLY A 14 8.93 4.36 -0.75
CA GLY A 14 10.00 3.61 -0.12
C GLY A 14 9.69 2.12 -0.09
N TYR A 15 10.38 1.40 0.78
CA TYR A 15 10.31 -0.07 0.86
C TYR A 15 9.52 -0.48 2.10
N PRO A 16 8.23 -0.85 1.95
CA PRO A 16 7.44 -1.31 3.07
C PRO A 16 7.92 -2.68 3.54
N ASN A 17 7.88 -2.91 4.86
CA ASN A 17 8.13 -4.22 5.44
C ASN A 17 6.81 -5.01 5.62
N LEU A 18 6.95 -6.29 5.94
CA LEU A 18 5.81 -7.21 6.13
C LEU A 18 4.78 -6.66 7.15
N LYS A 19 5.26 -6.05 8.24
CA LYS A 19 4.38 -5.48 9.26
C LYS A 19 3.54 -4.34 8.70
N SER A 20 4.15 -3.40 7.98
CA SER A 20 3.45 -2.27 7.37
C SER A 20 2.41 -2.72 6.35
N VAL A 21 2.75 -3.68 5.47
CA VAL A 21 1.80 -4.20 4.47
C VAL A 21 0.64 -4.94 5.14
N ARG A 22 0.94 -5.81 6.11
CA ARG A 22 -0.07 -6.51 6.90
C ARG A 22 -1.04 -5.53 7.57
N GLU A 23 -0.51 -4.54 8.30
CA GLU A 23 -1.34 -3.56 9.00
C GLU A 23 -2.16 -2.70 8.03
N LEU A 24 -1.64 -2.37 6.85
CA LEU A 24 -2.39 -1.63 5.83
C LEU A 24 -3.55 -2.46 5.29
N ILE A 25 -3.31 -3.71 4.92
CA ILE A 25 -4.34 -4.60 4.36
C ILE A 25 -5.40 -4.92 5.42
N TYR A 26 -5.03 -5.25 6.65
CA TYR A 26 -6.01 -5.56 7.69
C TYR A 26 -6.82 -4.33 8.15
N LYS A 27 -6.17 -3.18 8.39
CA LYS A 27 -6.84 -2.01 8.98
C LYS A 27 -7.56 -1.16 7.94
N ARG A 28 -7.03 -1.12 6.72
CA ARG A 28 -7.46 -0.18 5.67
C ARG A 28 -7.68 -0.85 4.31
N GLY A 29 -7.61 -2.18 4.23
CA GLY A 29 -7.85 -2.93 3.01
C GLY A 29 -9.31 -2.87 2.58
N PHE A 30 -9.51 -2.47 1.34
CA PHE A 30 -10.78 -2.60 0.64
C PHE A 30 -10.51 -3.28 -0.70
N GLY A 31 -11.37 -4.22 -1.08
CA GLY A 31 -11.37 -4.84 -2.40
C GLY A 31 -12.17 -4.01 -3.39
N LYS A 32 -11.76 -4.06 -4.66
CA LYS A 32 -12.48 -3.51 -5.81
C LYS A 32 -13.24 -4.64 -6.50
N LEU A 33 -14.51 -4.79 -6.18
CA LEU A 33 -15.39 -5.79 -6.79
C LEU A 33 -16.50 -5.08 -7.55
N ASN A 34 -16.72 -5.41 -8.82
CA ASN A 34 -17.75 -4.77 -9.66
C ASN A 34 -17.70 -3.22 -9.63
N LYS A 35 -16.47 -2.66 -9.61
CA LYS A 35 -16.19 -1.21 -9.48
C LYS A 35 -16.66 -0.58 -8.16
N GLN A 36 -17.11 -1.38 -7.19
CA GLN A 36 -17.46 -0.95 -5.85
C GLN A 36 -16.29 -1.16 -4.89
N ARG A 37 -16.26 -0.36 -3.83
CA ARG A 37 -15.27 -0.42 -2.76
C ARG A 37 -15.85 -1.20 -1.58
N ILE A 38 -15.38 -2.43 -1.36
CA ILE A 38 -15.91 -3.35 -0.35
C ILE A 38 -14.84 -3.59 0.72
N ALA A 39 -15.20 -3.54 2.00
CA ALA A 39 -14.26 -3.80 3.09
C ALA A 39 -13.84 -5.28 3.09
N LEU A 40 -12.56 -5.57 3.35
CA LEU A 40 -12.05 -6.93 3.43
C LEU A 40 -12.36 -7.56 4.81
N THR A 41 -13.63 -7.89 5.04
CA THR A 41 -14.09 -8.48 6.31
C THR A 41 -14.12 -10.00 6.31
N ASP A 42 -14.11 -10.63 5.13
CA ASP A 42 -14.20 -12.08 4.94
C ASP A 42 -13.28 -12.51 3.77
N ASN A 43 -12.64 -13.67 3.91
CA ASN A 43 -11.85 -14.31 2.87
C ASN A 43 -12.67 -14.64 1.62
N ALA A 44 -13.98 -14.87 1.76
CA ALA A 44 -14.88 -15.09 0.62
C ALA A 44 -14.81 -13.94 -0.42
N ILE A 45 -14.56 -12.70 0.03
CA ILE A 45 -14.42 -11.53 -0.86
C ILE A 45 -13.13 -11.62 -1.67
N VAL A 46 -12.04 -12.10 -1.06
CA VAL A 46 -10.75 -12.28 -1.72
C VAL A 46 -10.83 -13.43 -2.70
N GLU A 47 -11.34 -14.59 -2.26
CA GLU A 47 -11.50 -15.79 -3.08
C GLU A 47 -12.41 -15.53 -4.29
N GLN A 48 -13.53 -14.81 -4.12
CA GLN A 48 -14.40 -14.46 -5.23
C GLN A 48 -13.68 -13.66 -6.33
N ALA A 49 -12.78 -12.75 -5.95
CA ALA A 49 -12.10 -11.87 -6.90
C ALA A 49 -10.83 -12.51 -7.48
N LEU A 50 -10.08 -13.24 -6.67
CA LEU A 50 -8.72 -13.68 -6.97
C LEU A 50 -8.51 -15.19 -6.85
N GLY A 51 -9.53 -15.97 -6.48
CA GLY A 51 -9.41 -17.42 -6.27
C GLY A 51 -8.94 -18.18 -7.52
N LYS A 52 -9.26 -17.68 -8.72
CA LYS A 52 -8.73 -18.22 -9.99
C LYS A 52 -7.21 -18.11 -10.15
N PHE A 53 -6.56 -17.27 -9.34
CA PHE A 53 -5.11 -17.08 -9.27
C PHE A 53 -4.48 -17.81 -8.08
N GLY A 54 -5.25 -18.61 -7.34
CA GLY A 54 -4.79 -19.31 -6.14
C GLY A 54 -4.70 -18.43 -4.88
N ILE A 55 -5.25 -17.21 -4.91
CA ILE A 55 -5.28 -16.30 -3.76
C ILE A 55 -6.65 -16.42 -3.09
N ILE A 56 -6.71 -17.20 -2.01
CA ILE A 56 -7.98 -17.58 -1.37
C ILE A 56 -8.25 -16.81 -0.07
N CYS A 57 -7.21 -16.31 0.60
CA CYS A 57 -7.36 -15.56 1.85
C CYS A 57 -6.53 -14.28 1.89
N VAL A 58 -6.75 -13.47 2.93
CA VAL A 58 -6.00 -12.22 3.15
C VAL A 58 -4.51 -12.46 3.34
N GLU A 59 -4.09 -13.59 3.94
CA GLU A 59 -2.66 -13.90 4.08
C GLU A 59 -2.00 -14.24 2.74
N ASP A 60 -2.69 -14.93 1.83
CA ASP A 60 -2.18 -15.15 0.46
C ASP A 60 -2.03 -13.82 -0.27
N LEU A 61 -2.99 -12.92 -0.10
CA LEU A 61 -2.93 -11.57 -0.68
C LEU A 61 -1.74 -10.77 -0.12
N ILE A 62 -1.49 -10.83 1.19
CA ILE A 62 -0.32 -10.20 1.82
C ILE A 62 0.97 -10.82 1.29
N HIS A 63 1.03 -12.15 1.18
CA HIS A 63 2.18 -12.87 0.66
C HIS A 63 2.49 -12.43 -0.77
N GLU A 64 1.49 -12.47 -1.66
CA GLU A 64 1.60 -12.09 -3.06
C GLU A 64 2.12 -10.64 -3.25
N ILE A 65 1.61 -9.70 -2.43
CA ILE A 65 2.05 -8.30 -2.46
C ILE A 65 3.49 -8.14 -1.94
N MET A 66 3.87 -8.86 -0.89
CA MET A 66 5.18 -8.74 -0.26
C MET A 66 6.30 -9.40 -1.06
N THR A 67 6.03 -10.56 -1.67
CA THR A 67 7.02 -11.30 -2.45
C THR A 67 7.06 -10.90 -3.92
N VAL A 68 6.10 -10.07 -4.36
CA VAL A 68 5.91 -9.70 -5.76
C VAL A 68 5.72 -10.96 -6.61
N GLY A 69 4.72 -11.75 -6.24
CA GLY A 69 4.42 -13.02 -6.88
C GLY A 69 3.91 -12.90 -8.34
N PRO A 70 3.58 -14.02 -8.99
CA PRO A 70 3.20 -14.08 -10.41
C PRO A 70 1.92 -13.29 -10.75
N HIS A 71 1.05 -13.07 -9.78
CA HIS A 71 -0.24 -12.38 -9.90
C HIS A 71 -0.28 -11.08 -9.08
N PHE A 72 0.90 -10.47 -8.84
CA PHE A 72 1.02 -9.19 -8.14
C PHE A 72 0.14 -8.10 -8.75
N LYS A 73 0.06 -8.05 -10.09
CA LYS A 73 -0.72 -7.02 -10.79
C LYS A 73 -2.20 -7.15 -10.48
N GLU A 74 -2.73 -8.36 -10.43
CA GLU A 74 -4.12 -8.67 -10.15
C GLU A 74 -4.45 -8.42 -8.69
N ALA A 75 -3.59 -8.89 -7.77
CA ALA A 75 -3.69 -8.61 -6.34
C ALA A 75 -3.67 -7.10 -6.03
N ASN A 76 -2.75 -6.37 -6.62
CA ASN A 76 -2.63 -4.92 -6.41
C ASN A 76 -3.79 -4.13 -7.04
N ASN A 77 -4.30 -4.55 -8.21
CA ASN A 77 -5.47 -3.91 -8.83
C ASN A 77 -6.78 -4.22 -8.09
N PHE A 78 -6.86 -5.37 -7.43
CA PHE A 78 -7.98 -5.71 -6.54
C PHE A 78 -8.00 -4.79 -5.33
N LEU A 79 -6.84 -4.48 -4.73
CA LEU A 79 -6.77 -3.54 -3.61
C LEU A 79 -7.19 -2.13 -4.06
N TRP A 80 -8.22 -1.59 -3.41
CA TRP A 80 -8.59 -0.19 -3.57
C TRP A 80 -7.49 0.70 -2.96
N PRO A 81 -7.13 1.84 -3.60
CA PRO A 81 -6.12 2.74 -3.05
C PRO A 81 -6.38 3.10 -1.57
N PHE A 82 -5.39 2.86 -0.72
CA PHE A 82 -5.51 3.07 0.72
C PHE A 82 -5.79 4.55 1.02
N LYS A 83 -6.90 4.80 1.74
CA LYS A 83 -7.19 6.13 2.28
C LYS A 83 -6.53 6.26 3.66
N LEU A 84 -5.39 6.93 3.71
CA LEU A 84 -4.61 7.15 4.93
C LEU A 84 -5.06 8.44 5.66
N LYS A 85 -4.72 8.55 6.95
CA LYS A 85 -4.91 9.80 7.71
C LYS A 85 -3.69 10.72 7.52
N ALA A 86 -3.84 11.99 7.87
CA ALA A 86 -2.68 12.88 8.02
C ALA A 86 -1.71 12.30 9.05
N PRO A 87 -0.39 12.41 8.84
CA PRO A 87 0.60 11.84 9.75
C PRO A 87 0.54 12.52 11.12
N LEU A 88 0.44 11.73 12.19
CA LEU A 88 0.54 12.23 13.55
C LEU A 88 1.88 12.96 13.75
N GLY A 89 1.85 14.21 14.21
CA GLY A 89 3.05 15.08 14.32
C GLY A 89 3.42 15.84 13.04
N GLY A 90 2.62 15.73 11.96
CA GLY A 90 2.78 16.53 10.75
C GLY A 90 3.94 16.11 9.82
N LEU A 91 4.11 16.88 8.75
CA LEU A 91 5.24 16.74 7.82
C LEU A 91 6.22 17.89 8.07
N LYS A 92 7.52 17.66 7.89
CA LYS A 92 8.57 18.68 8.04
C LYS A 92 8.51 19.69 6.89
N LYS A 93 8.72 19.25 5.66
CA LYS A 93 8.69 20.09 4.45
C LYS A 93 8.19 19.26 3.26
N LYS A 94 6.93 19.48 2.88
CA LYS A 94 6.22 18.67 1.88
C LYS A 94 6.89 18.61 0.51
N ARG A 95 7.54 19.70 0.06
CA ARG A 95 8.05 19.85 -1.32
C ARG A 95 9.54 19.52 -1.47
N ASN A 96 10.29 19.50 -0.38
CA ASN A 96 11.73 19.22 -0.41
C ASN A 96 11.96 17.71 -0.39
N HIS A 97 13.02 17.26 -1.08
CA HIS A 97 13.36 15.84 -1.09
C HIS A 97 13.79 15.38 0.32
N TYR A 98 13.58 14.10 0.64
CA TYR A 98 13.88 13.56 1.96
C TYR A 98 15.34 13.73 2.38
N VAL A 99 16.27 13.54 1.44
CA VAL A 99 17.72 13.72 1.69
C VAL A 99 18.10 15.17 2.02
N GLU A 100 17.26 16.13 1.63
CA GLU A 100 17.42 17.56 1.94
C GLU A 100 16.70 17.95 3.25
N GLY A 101 16.22 16.97 4.00
CA GLY A 101 15.44 17.17 5.23
C GLY A 101 13.96 17.49 5.00
N GLY A 102 13.43 17.23 3.80
CA GLY A 102 12.01 17.30 3.50
C GLY A 102 11.26 15.97 3.67
N ASP A 103 10.15 15.81 2.94
CA ASP A 103 9.31 14.61 2.99
C ASP A 103 8.99 14.01 1.62
N ALA A 104 9.35 14.69 0.52
CA ALA A 104 9.12 14.19 -0.84
C ALA A 104 10.16 13.12 -1.25
N GLY A 105 9.78 12.28 -2.20
CA GLY A 105 10.64 11.28 -2.84
C GLY A 105 10.89 10.02 -2.05
N ASN A 106 12.01 9.35 -2.36
CA ASN A 106 12.34 8.04 -1.82
C ASN A 106 12.88 8.16 -0.39
N ARG A 107 12.20 7.53 0.57
CA ARG A 107 12.63 7.42 1.98
C ARG A 107 13.11 6.02 2.34
N GLU A 108 13.25 5.13 1.37
CA GLU A 108 13.69 3.74 1.57
C GLU A 108 12.90 3.07 2.71
N ASN A 109 13.59 2.49 3.70
CA ASN A 109 12.99 1.81 4.84
C ASN A 109 12.29 2.76 5.82
N TYR A 110 12.57 4.06 5.79
CA TYR A 110 11.92 5.06 6.67
C TYR A 110 10.45 5.32 6.32
N ILE A 111 9.98 4.83 5.16
CA ILE A 111 8.55 4.85 4.81
C ILE A 111 7.69 4.15 5.88
N ASN A 112 8.24 3.12 6.53
CA ASN A 112 7.53 2.32 7.53
C ASN A 112 7.15 3.14 8.77
N GLU A 113 8.00 4.10 9.18
CA GLU A 113 7.68 5.02 10.26
C GLU A 113 6.53 5.95 9.86
N LEU A 114 6.58 6.48 8.63
CA LEU A 114 5.54 7.36 8.11
C LEU A 114 4.19 6.63 8.01
N ILE A 115 4.18 5.39 7.49
CA ILE A 115 2.97 4.55 7.42
C ILE A 115 2.36 4.40 8.81
N ARG A 116 3.14 4.05 9.84
CA ARG A 116 2.63 3.90 11.22
C ARG A 116 1.97 5.17 11.76
N ARG A 117 2.47 6.35 11.39
CA ARG A 117 1.90 7.64 11.80
C ARG A 117 0.62 8.00 11.07
N MET A 118 0.32 7.35 9.94
CA MET A 118 -0.84 7.61 9.08
C MET A 118 -1.91 6.50 9.14
N ASN A 119 -1.52 5.30 9.60
CA ASN A 119 -2.36 4.10 9.60
C ASN A 119 -3.34 4.03 10.78
#